data_AF-R1DHG5-F1
#
_entry.id   AF-R1DHG5-F1
#
_cell.length_a   1.000
_cell.length_b   1.000
_cell.length_c   1.000
_cell.angle_alpha   90.00
_cell.angle_beta   90.00
_cell.angle_gamma   90.00
#
_symmetry.space_group_name_H-M   'P 1'
#
loop_
_entity.id
_entity.type
_entity.pdbx_description
1 polymer ?
#
loop_
_entity_poly.entity_id
_entity_poly.type
_entity_poly.pdbx_seq_one_letter_code
_entity_poly.pdbx_strand_id
1 'polypeptide(L)'
;MTFTTQLSHYEPDTRRRVTYLRARADDDPPAYAGSTQTLETVIHDARASSHTLDESAFALVPFPTALNNEDFYSERVVSDYYAEMQDLLKKHTGATHAKIFHHQVRCAEKSDASVAKDGSFDTSTSVQGYAHGIHTDSSGPHAETLWRHFVQGEPAECRSGRFVYINAWRNISSSPIEQDHLAVLDERSLVKPDDYVHVDLKGVGYDVLQYGLSSRNAGRHRWFYFPKMVRDEVLLFKQYDSDCSKSGRCCFHTAVRDPTARADAPPRESIEVRAILFFANHEGPNTCPVLPAEEGATDDGCDEARAREGATKLAGACTFVKSNAMYRAMVQKHMKADYETGGALAVIRKFADDEQGTLGLKSASAETKERAAELAFGAGLATRDVDEIFCGPSAAVLFLQSLQQSRLAAAMAGCAIGALVAGRAAHSNTRHIYAVRLLGISGEYAVMVMRIGYQIALSPPDGAEARPDWSALSDVWREHVLPHAVAR
;
A
#
# COMPACT_ATOMS: atom_id res chain seq x y z
N MET A 1 -9.52 -20.26 29.01
CA MET A 1 -8.23 -20.20 29.72
C MET A 1 -7.22 -19.57 28.78
N THR A 2 -6.41 -18.60 29.22
CA THR A 2 -5.32 -18.11 28.37
C THR A 2 -4.19 -19.12 28.38
N PHE A 3 -3.59 -19.40 27.22
CA PHE A 3 -2.42 -20.28 27.11
C PHE A 3 -1.35 -19.66 26.23
N THR A 4 -0.15 -20.23 26.28
CA THR A 4 0.98 -19.79 25.47
C THR A 4 1.35 -20.89 24.48
N THR A 5 1.60 -20.51 23.23
CA THR A 5 2.01 -21.43 22.16
C THR A 5 3.04 -20.77 21.25
N GLN A 6 3.53 -21.50 20.26
CA GLN A 6 4.53 -21.01 19.32
C GLN A 6 3.87 -20.66 17.98
N LEU A 7 4.03 -19.42 17.51
CA LEU A 7 3.54 -18.99 16.20
C LEU A 7 4.71 -18.53 15.30
N SER A 8 4.72 -18.98 14.05
CA SER A 8 5.73 -18.61 13.06
C SER A 8 5.34 -17.33 12.34
N HIS A 9 6.08 -16.25 12.63
CA HIS A 9 5.94 -14.94 12.00
C HIS A 9 6.94 -14.79 10.85
N TYR A 10 6.65 -13.94 9.88
CA TYR A 10 7.57 -13.63 8.80
C TYR A 10 8.63 -12.62 9.22
N GLU A 11 9.89 -12.89 8.89
CA GLU A 11 10.94 -11.89 9.07
C GLU A 11 10.79 -10.79 8.01
N PRO A 12 11.02 -9.50 8.36
CA PRO A 12 11.01 -8.42 7.38
C PRO A 12 11.97 -8.69 6.22
N ASP A 13 11.49 -8.57 4.99
CA ASP A 13 12.27 -8.74 3.77
C ASP A 13 11.77 -7.78 2.69
N THR A 14 12.66 -7.35 1.79
CA THR A 14 12.34 -6.51 0.63
C THR A 14 11.94 -7.32 -0.60
N ARG A 15 12.24 -8.62 -0.64
CA ARG A 15 11.86 -9.50 -1.74
C ARG A 15 10.39 -9.89 -1.69
N ARG A 16 9.74 -9.90 -2.86
CA ARG A 16 8.37 -10.40 -3.02
C ARG A 16 8.34 -11.90 -2.75
N ARG A 17 7.45 -12.33 -1.84
CA ARG A 17 7.33 -13.73 -1.47
C ARG A 17 6.35 -14.43 -2.41
N VAL A 18 6.78 -15.57 -2.94
CA VAL A 18 5.98 -16.38 -3.87
C VAL A 18 6.05 -17.84 -3.42
N THR A 19 4.89 -18.40 -3.12
CA THR A 19 4.72 -19.80 -2.72
C THR A 19 3.82 -20.49 -3.75
N TYR A 20 4.31 -21.59 -4.29
CA TYR A 20 3.59 -22.40 -5.26
C TYR A 20 2.92 -23.57 -4.54
N LEU A 21 1.58 -23.61 -4.61
CA LEU A 21 0.80 -24.75 -4.18
C LEU A 21 0.70 -25.77 -5.32
N ARG A 22 0.70 -25.31 -6.57
CA ARG A 22 0.83 -26.16 -7.78
C ARG A 22 2.29 -26.39 -8.18
N ALA A 23 2.55 -27.29 -9.14
CA ALA A 23 3.88 -27.45 -9.69
C ALA A 23 4.28 -26.17 -10.43
N ARG A 24 5.58 -25.86 -10.39
CA ARG A 24 6.12 -24.71 -11.10
C ARG A 24 6.20 -25.00 -12.59
N ALA A 25 5.71 -24.06 -13.40
CA ALA A 25 5.96 -23.99 -14.82
C ALA A 25 7.35 -23.39 -15.08
N ASP A 26 7.87 -23.56 -16.30
CA ASP A 26 9.21 -23.09 -16.65
C ASP A 26 9.33 -21.56 -16.64
N ASP A 27 8.23 -20.85 -16.90
CA ASP A 27 8.14 -19.39 -16.92
C ASP A 27 7.75 -18.79 -15.55
N ASP A 28 7.49 -19.62 -14.55
CA ASP A 28 7.15 -19.15 -13.21
C ASP A 28 8.34 -18.43 -12.55
N PRO A 29 8.12 -17.23 -11.96
CA PRO A 29 9.17 -16.56 -11.22
C PRO A 29 9.71 -17.45 -10.08
N PRO A 30 10.97 -17.26 -9.66
CA PRO A 30 11.56 -18.04 -8.59
C PRO A 30 10.68 -18.05 -7.34
N ALA A 31 10.43 -19.25 -6.80
CA ALA A 31 9.78 -19.37 -5.51
C ALA A 31 10.63 -18.70 -4.43
N TYR A 32 9.98 -17.95 -3.56
CA TYR A 32 10.63 -17.31 -2.43
C TYR A 32 9.67 -17.30 -1.25
N ALA A 33 9.72 -18.34 -0.42
CA ALA A 33 8.94 -18.40 0.82
C ALA A 33 9.45 -17.40 1.87
N GLY A 34 10.74 -17.04 1.76
CA GLY A 34 11.55 -16.25 2.69
C GLY A 34 11.64 -16.84 4.09
N SER A 35 12.25 -16.09 5.02
CA SER A 35 12.48 -16.57 6.38
C SER A 35 11.29 -16.35 7.30
N THR A 36 11.14 -17.21 8.30
CA THR A 36 10.19 -17.10 9.40
C THR A 36 10.91 -17.21 10.74
N GLN A 37 10.35 -16.55 11.75
CA GLN A 37 10.78 -16.59 13.13
C GLN A 37 9.64 -17.14 13.99
N THR A 38 9.90 -18.24 14.69
CA THR A 38 8.93 -18.81 15.63
C THR A 38 9.04 -18.09 16.98
N LEU A 39 7.91 -17.55 17.45
CA LEU A 39 7.83 -16.73 18.64
C LEU A 39 6.79 -17.29 19.60
N GLU A 40 7.15 -17.28 20.88
CA GLU A 40 6.23 -17.58 21.96
C GLU A 40 5.15 -16.50 22.01
N THR A 41 3.90 -16.92 21.91
CA THR A 41 2.74 -16.03 21.75
C THR A 41 1.64 -16.44 22.72
N VAL A 42 1.10 -15.46 23.43
CA VAL A 42 -0.03 -15.63 24.34
C VAL A 42 -1.34 -15.59 23.55
N ILE A 43 -2.16 -16.62 23.69
CA ILE A 43 -3.49 -16.72 23.09
C ILE A 43 -4.54 -16.54 24.18
N HIS A 44 -5.27 -15.43 24.11
CA HIS A 44 -6.24 -15.02 25.13
C HIS A 44 -7.62 -15.66 24.91
N ASP A 45 -8.24 -16.08 26.00
CA ASP A 45 -9.64 -16.49 25.99
C ASP A 45 -10.56 -15.28 25.73
N ALA A 46 -11.34 -15.34 24.64
CA ALA A 46 -12.24 -14.27 24.25
C ALA A 46 -13.68 -14.42 24.76
N ARG A 47 -14.03 -15.49 25.51
CA ARG A 47 -15.41 -15.75 25.97
C ARG A 47 -15.99 -14.64 26.83
N ALA A 48 -15.14 -13.97 27.62
CA ALA A 48 -15.54 -12.87 28.51
C ALA A 48 -15.22 -11.48 27.93
N SER A 49 -14.69 -11.42 26.69
CA SER A 49 -14.24 -10.19 26.05
C SER A 49 -15.25 -9.73 25.01
N SER A 50 -15.45 -8.42 24.89
CA SER A 50 -16.30 -7.84 23.85
C SER A 50 -15.47 -7.51 22.61
N HIS A 51 -15.79 -8.14 21.49
CA HIS A 51 -15.15 -7.95 20.20
C HIS A 51 -16.21 -7.72 19.13
N THR A 52 -15.96 -6.76 18.24
CA THR A 52 -16.87 -6.41 17.16
C THR A 52 -16.13 -6.42 15.82
N LEU A 53 -16.88 -6.66 14.75
CA LEU A 53 -16.35 -6.68 13.39
C LEU A 53 -15.74 -5.32 12.98
N ASP A 54 -16.32 -4.20 13.39
CA ASP A 54 -15.84 -2.86 13.02
C ASP A 54 -14.65 -2.38 13.86
N GLU A 55 -14.44 -2.93 15.06
CA GLU A 55 -13.33 -2.55 15.93
C GLU A 55 -12.15 -3.53 15.89
N SER A 56 -12.39 -4.81 16.15
CA SER A 56 -11.34 -5.84 16.27
C SER A 56 -11.21 -6.73 15.04
N ALA A 57 -12.03 -6.51 14.01
CA ALA A 57 -12.13 -7.32 12.79
C ALA A 57 -12.73 -8.73 12.97
N PHE A 58 -13.22 -9.08 14.17
CA PHE A 58 -13.89 -10.35 14.44
C PHE A 58 -14.99 -10.24 15.51
N ALA A 59 -15.94 -11.17 15.49
CA ALA A 59 -16.99 -11.34 16.49
C ALA A 59 -17.49 -12.80 16.52
N LEU A 60 -17.80 -13.31 17.72
CA LEU A 60 -18.48 -14.60 17.88
C LEU A 60 -19.98 -14.37 18.03
N VAL A 61 -20.78 -15.11 17.28
CA VAL A 61 -22.25 -14.96 17.28
C VAL A 61 -22.95 -16.30 17.43
N PRO A 62 -24.05 -16.37 18.20
CA PRO A 62 -24.89 -17.55 18.25
C PRO A 62 -25.72 -17.64 16.96
N PHE A 63 -25.59 -18.76 16.25
CA PHE A 63 -26.38 -19.04 15.06
C PHE A 63 -26.51 -20.57 14.86
N PRO A 64 -27.52 -21.20 15.47
CA PRO A 64 -27.79 -22.63 15.28
C PRO A 64 -27.97 -22.98 13.80
N THR A 65 -27.63 -24.21 13.44
CA THR A 65 -27.81 -24.75 12.09
C THR A 65 -28.73 -25.96 12.14
N ALA A 66 -29.51 -26.18 11.08
CA ALA A 66 -30.31 -27.40 10.94
C ALA A 66 -29.48 -28.61 10.47
N LEU A 67 -28.25 -28.39 10.03
CA LEU A 67 -27.38 -29.43 9.49
C LEU A 67 -26.70 -30.26 10.60
N ASN A 68 -26.60 -31.56 10.37
CA ASN A 68 -25.77 -32.46 11.16
C ASN A 68 -24.33 -32.51 10.63
N ASN A 69 -23.45 -33.24 11.32
CA ASN A 69 -22.02 -33.29 10.98
C ASN A 69 -21.73 -33.81 9.55
N GLU A 70 -22.45 -34.84 9.09
CA GLU A 70 -22.23 -35.45 7.76
C GLU A 70 -22.73 -34.56 6.62
N ASP A 71 -23.75 -33.74 6.87
CA ASP A 71 -24.27 -32.80 5.86
C ASP A 71 -23.18 -31.82 5.38
N PHE A 72 -22.22 -31.47 6.25
CA PHE A 72 -21.10 -30.58 5.92
C PHE A 72 -20.06 -31.22 4.98
N TYR A 73 -20.13 -32.53 4.76
CA TYR A 73 -19.28 -33.27 3.82
C TYR A 73 -20.00 -33.59 2.50
N SER A 74 -21.17 -32.99 2.26
CA SER A 74 -22.03 -33.25 1.11
C SER A 74 -22.38 -31.97 0.34
N GLU A 75 -23.11 -32.11 -0.76
CA GLU A 75 -23.66 -30.98 -1.53
C GLU A 75 -24.61 -30.08 -0.71
N ARG A 76 -25.09 -30.53 0.46
CA ARG A 76 -25.95 -29.73 1.35
C ARG A 76 -25.29 -28.46 1.86
N VAL A 77 -23.96 -28.39 1.86
CA VAL A 77 -23.25 -27.15 2.13
C VAL A 77 -23.68 -26.05 1.16
N VAL A 78 -23.76 -26.36 -0.13
CA VAL A 78 -24.12 -25.39 -1.17
C VAL A 78 -25.64 -25.20 -1.24
N SER A 79 -26.43 -26.28 -1.15
CA SER A 79 -27.90 -26.16 -1.31
C SER A 79 -28.59 -25.52 -0.10
N ASP A 80 -28.09 -25.77 1.12
CA ASP A 80 -28.80 -25.43 2.36
C ASP A 80 -27.98 -24.45 3.22
N TYR A 81 -26.71 -24.81 3.52
CA TYR A 81 -25.90 -24.05 4.48
C TYR A 81 -25.52 -22.65 3.98
N TYR A 82 -25.35 -22.48 2.67
CA TYR A 82 -25.10 -21.17 2.08
C TYR A 82 -26.25 -20.19 2.36
N ALA A 83 -27.50 -20.65 2.30
CA ALA A 83 -28.65 -19.81 2.62
C ALA A 83 -28.64 -19.40 4.09
N GLU A 84 -28.37 -20.35 5.00
CA GLU A 84 -28.20 -20.06 6.45
C GLU A 84 -27.11 -18.99 6.68
N MET A 85 -25.97 -19.10 6.01
CA MET A 85 -24.86 -18.15 6.16
C MET A 85 -25.15 -16.78 5.55
N GLN A 86 -25.83 -16.71 4.40
CA GLN A 86 -26.27 -15.43 3.85
C GLN A 86 -27.20 -14.71 4.82
N ASP A 87 -28.14 -15.43 5.43
CA ASP A 87 -29.08 -14.85 6.41
C ASP A 87 -28.38 -14.38 7.67
N LEU A 88 -27.45 -15.18 8.23
CA LEU A 88 -26.60 -14.75 9.33
C LEU A 88 -25.86 -13.46 9.00
N LEU A 89 -25.15 -13.46 7.87
CA LEU A 89 -24.29 -12.35 7.46
C LEU A 89 -25.10 -11.06 7.27
N LYS A 90 -26.23 -11.11 6.56
CA LYS A 90 -27.13 -9.95 6.38
C LYS A 90 -27.64 -9.45 7.74
N LYS A 91 -28.17 -10.35 8.59
CA LYS A 91 -28.78 -9.98 9.88
C LYS A 91 -27.77 -9.38 10.85
N HIS A 92 -26.56 -9.93 10.93
CA HIS A 92 -25.57 -9.50 11.91
C HIS A 92 -24.79 -8.26 11.46
N THR A 93 -24.56 -8.10 10.15
CA THR A 93 -23.76 -6.98 9.63
C THR A 93 -24.60 -5.81 9.13
N GLY A 94 -25.86 -6.04 8.73
CA GLY A 94 -26.68 -5.05 8.04
C GLY A 94 -26.40 -4.96 6.53
N ALA A 95 -25.64 -5.91 5.96
CA ALA A 95 -25.43 -5.99 4.52
C ALA A 95 -26.76 -6.18 3.77
N THR A 96 -26.92 -5.47 2.65
CA THR A 96 -28.08 -5.59 1.76
C THR A 96 -27.99 -6.83 0.89
N HIS A 97 -26.77 -7.26 0.57
CA HIS A 97 -26.52 -8.47 -0.20
C HIS A 97 -25.29 -9.22 0.33
N ALA A 98 -25.30 -10.53 0.19
CA ALA A 98 -24.19 -11.41 0.60
C ALA A 98 -23.95 -12.46 -0.47
N LYS A 99 -22.79 -12.40 -1.13
CA LYS A 99 -22.37 -13.39 -2.13
C LYS A 99 -21.34 -14.32 -1.53
N ILE A 100 -21.76 -15.55 -1.23
CA ILE A 100 -20.84 -16.63 -0.90
C ILE A 100 -20.20 -17.13 -2.19
N PHE A 101 -18.88 -17.25 -2.20
CA PHE A 101 -18.14 -17.70 -3.37
C PHE A 101 -17.27 -18.94 -3.13
N HIS A 102 -17.05 -19.31 -1.86
CA HIS A 102 -16.21 -20.44 -1.51
C HIS A 102 -16.52 -20.96 -0.11
N HIS A 103 -16.31 -22.26 0.13
CA HIS A 103 -16.22 -22.84 1.46
C HIS A 103 -15.03 -23.80 1.54
N GLN A 104 -14.49 -23.98 2.74
CA GLN A 104 -13.47 -24.98 3.02
C GLN A 104 -13.85 -25.77 4.26
N VAL A 105 -13.97 -27.09 4.13
CA VAL A 105 -14.03 -27.99 5.29
C VAL A 105 -12.62 -28.37 5.70
N ARG A 106 -12.35 -28.36 7.01
CA ARG A 106 -11.07 -28.79 7.59
C ARG A 106 -11.26 -29.83 8.68
N CYS A 107 -10.56 -30.95 8.53
CA CYS A 107 -10.49 -32.06 9.49
C CYS A 107 -9.19 -32.82 9.24
N ALA A 108 -8.34 -32.99 10.26
CA ALA A 108 -7.04 -33.65 10.10
C ALA A 108 -7.15 -35.15 9.75
N GLU A 109 -8.19 -35.85 10.23
CA GLU A 109 -8.37 -37.28 9.97
C GLU A 109 -8.98 -37.57 8.60
N LYS A 110 -9.94 -36.73 8.18
CA LYS A 110 -10.65 -36.86 6.90
C LYS A 110 -9.94 -36.13 5.75
N SER A 111 -8.91 -35.34 6.04
CA SER A 111 -8.17 -34.65 4.98
C SER A 111 -7.35 -35.63 4.17
N ASP A 112 -7.54 -35.59 2.86
CA ASP A 112 -6.60 -36.15 1.91
C ASP A 112 -5.77 -35.00 1.35
N ALA A 113 -4.54 -34.86 1.86
CA ALA A 113 -3.55 -34.01 1.21
C ALA A 113 -2.99 -34.78 0.01
N SER A 114 -3.80 -34.92 -1.04
CA SER A 114 -3.33 -35.57 -2.25
C SER A 114 -2.29 -34.66 -2.90
N VAL A 115 -1.07 -35.17 -3.02
CA VAL A 115 -0.09 -34.59 -3.93
C VAL A 115 -0.70 -34.70 -5.33
N ALA A 116 -0.88 -33.58 -6.02
CA ALA A 116 -1.28 -33.58 -7.42
C ALA A 116 -0.30 -34.46 -8.21
N LYS A 117 -0.73 -34.98 -9.36
CA LYS A 117 0.03 -35.98 -10.16
C LYS A 117 1.47 -35.57 -10.53
N ASP A 118 1.85 -34.32 -10.31
CA ASP A 118 3.13 -33.68 -10.64
C ASP A 118 4.02 -33.34 -9.41
N GLY A 119 3.64 -33.74 -8.20
CA GLY A 119 4.43 -33.44 -6.99
C GLY A 119 4.03 -32.15 -6.27
N SER A 120 2.89 -31.55 -6.62
CA SER A 120 2.38 -30.33 -5.98
C SER A 120 1.25 -30.56 -4.98
N PHE A 121 0.93 -29.56 -4.14
CA PHE A 121 -0.16 -29.64 -3.17
C PHE A 121 -1.50 -29.29 -3.82
N ASP A 122 -2.36 -30.29 -4.00
CA ASP A 122 -3.72 -30.02 -4.46
C ASP A 122 -4.57 -29.52 -3.28
N THR A 123 -4.97 -28.26 -3.35
CA THR A 123 -5.91 -27.64 -2.39
C THR A 123 -7.35 -27.65 -2.92
N SER A 124 -7.60 -28.27 -4.08
CA SER A 124 -8.95 -28.44 -4.63
C SER A 124 -9.75 -29.57 -3.97
N THR A 125 -9.15 -30.28 -3.00
CA THR A 125 -9.87 -31.29 -2.22
C THR A 125 -10.95 -30.66 -1.35
N SER A 126 -12.08 -31.35 -1.19
CA SER A 126 -13.21 -30.85 -0.39
C SER A 126 -12.88 -30.73 1.10
N VAL A 127 -11.91 -31.51 1.60
CA VAL A 127 -11.50 -31.53 3.02
C VAL A 127 -9.98 -31.39 3.15
N GLN A 128 -9.54 -30.33 3.85
CA GLN A 128 -8.13 -30.02 4.06
C GLN A 128 -7.70 -30.19 5.53
N GLY A 129 -6.39 -30.29 5.76
CA GLY A 129 -5.80 -30.18 7.09
C GLY A 129 -5.91 -28.77 7.68
N TYR A 130 -5.39 -28.54 8.88
CA TYR A 130 -5.39 -27.21 9.50
C TYR A 130 -4.26 -26.32 9.00
N ALA A 131 -4.53 -25.03 8.83
CA ALA A 131 -3.53 -24.05 8.41
C ALA A 131 -2.78 -23.47 9.63
N HIS A 132 -1.52 -23.85 9.82
CA HIS A 132 -0.68 -23.40 10.94
C HIS A 132 0.18 -22.15 10.62
N GLY A 133 0.16 -21.66 9.37
CA GLY A 133 0.77 -20.39 9.00
C GLY A 133 -0.15 -19.22 9.37
N ILE A 134 0.42 -18.15 9.95
CA ILE A 134 -0.33 -16.91 10.17
C ILE A 134 -0.61 -16.26 8.82
N HIS A 135 -1.89 -16.07 8.50
CA HIS A 135 -2.30 -15.47 7.24
C HIS A 135 -3.61 -14.69 7.34
N THR A 136 -3.87 -13.94 6.29
CA THR A 136 -5.17 -13.48 5.85
C THR A 136 -5.47 -14.20 4.54
N ASP A 137 -6.73 -14.49 4.24
CA ASP A 137 -7.11 -15.13 2.98
C ASP A 137 -6.96 -14.19 1.78
N SER A 138 -6.82 -12.88 2.03
CA SER A 138 -6.69 -11.88 0.98
C SER A 138 -5.99 -10.63 1.46
N SER A 139 -5.23 -10.04 0.55
CA SER A 139 -4.78 -8.66 0.66
C SER A 139 -5.89 -7.68 0.24
N GLY A 140 -5.70 -6.39 0.52
CA GLY A 140 -6.62 -5.34 0.06
C GLY A 140 -6.78 -5.33 -1.47
N PRO A 141 -5.68 -5.24 -2.25
CA PRO A 141 -5.76 -5.27 -3.71
C PRO A 141 -6.41 -6.54 -4.29
N HIS A 142 -6.18 -7.68 -3.66
CA HIS A 142 -6.83 -8.93 -4.07
C HIS A 142 -8.33 -8.95 -3.73
N ALA A 143 -8.74 -8.43 -2.57
CA ALA A 143 -10.15 -8.34 -2.19
C ALA A 143 -10.92 -7.42 -3.13
N GLU A 144 -10.32 -6.31 -3.59
CA GLU A 144 -10.92 -5.46 -4.61
C GLU A 144 -11.06 -6.18 -5.96
N THR A 145 -10.07 -7.00 -6.32
CA THR A 145 -10.14 -7.83 -7.54
C THR A 145 -11.30 -8.82 -7.48
N LEU A 146 -11.45 -9.52 -6.35
CA LEU A 146 -12.59 -10.42 -6.11
C LEU A 146 -13.91 -9.67 -6.15
N TRP A 147 -14.01 -8.50 -5.51
CA TRP A 147 -15.21 -7.67 -5.57
C TRP A 147 -15.57 -7.29 -7.00
N ARG A 148 -14.62 -6.82 -7.82
CA ARG A 148 -14.86 -6.46 -9.23
C ARG A 148 -15.35 -7.66 -10.04
N HIS A 149 -14.85 -8.86 -9.74
CA HIS A 149 -15.30 -10.08 -10.40
C HIS A 149 -16.74 -10.45 -10.01
N PHE A 150 -17.05 -10.47 -8.71
CA PHE A 150 -18.35 -10.95 -8.25
C PHE A 150 -19.48 -9.94 -8.46
N VAL A 151 -19.23 -8.64 -8.29
CA VAL A 151 -20.26 -7.59 -8.36
C VAL A 151 -20.96 -7.51 -9.72
N GLN A 152 -20.33 -8.00 -10.79
CA GLN A 152 -20.92 -8.04 -12.14
C GLN A 152 -22.19 -8.90 -12.18
N GLY A 153 -22.24 -9.98 -11.41
CA GLY A 153 -23.39 -10.90 -11.31
C GLY A 153 -24.41 -10.52 -10.24
N GLU A 154 -24.19 -9.41 -9.52
CA GLU A 154 -25.04 -8.96 -8.42
C GLU A 154 -25.89 -7.74 -8.84
N PRO A 155 -26.95 -7.40 -8.09
CA PRO A 155 -27.80 -6.24 -8.38
C PRO A 155 -27.04 -4.91 -8.56
N ALA A 156 -27.59 -3.98 -9.33
CA ALA A 156 -26.95 -2.71 -9.69
C ALA A 156 -26.47 -1.92 -8.47
N GLU A 157 -27.26 -1.91 -7.41
CA GLU A 157 -27.00 -1.23 -6.15
C GLU A 157 -25.74 -1.75 -5.42
N CYS A 158 -25.30 -2.99 -5.70
CA CYS A 158 -24.08 -3.58 -5.11
C CYS A 158 -22.78 -2.96 -5.65
N ARG A 159 -22.87 -2.15 -6.73
CA ARG A 159 -21.73 -1.50 -7.38
C ARG A 159 -21.25 -0.24 -6.64
N SER A 160 -21.94 0.17 -5.57
CA SER A 160 -21.66 1.37 -4.78
C SER A 160 -21.85 1.12 -3.29
N GLY A 161 -21.36 2.06 -2.47
CA GLY A 161 -21.48 2.02 -1.01
C GLY A 161 -20.22 1.48 -0.35
N ARG A 162 -20.35 0.39 0.44
CA ARG A 162 -19.24 -0.29 1.10
C ARG A 162 -19.29 -1.78 0.77
N PHE A 163 -18.13 -2.42 0.68
CA PHE A 163 -18.05 -3.88 0.60
C PHE A 163 -17.11 -4.43 1.66
N VAL A 164 -17.41 -5.65 2.10
CA VAL A 164 -16.59 -6.38 3.08
C VAL A 164 -16.36 -7.79 2.55
N TYR A 165 -15.11 -8.23 2.49
CA TYR A 165 -14.77 -9.65 2.40
C TYR A 165 -14.71 -10.19 3.84
N ILE A 166 -15.59 -11.14 4.16
CA ILE A 166 -15.70 -11.77 5.47
C ILE A 166 -15.62 -13.31 5.38
N ASN A 167 -15.11 -13.91 6.45
CA ASN A 167 -15.18 -15.34 6.70
C ASN A 167 -16.17 -15.62 7.83
N ALA A 168 -16.95 -16.67 7.67
CA ALA A 168 -17.79 -17.26 8.70
C ALA A 168 -17.27 -18.67 9.02
N TRP A 169 -16.69 -18.84 10.21
CA TRP A 169 -16.05 -20.08 10.62
C TRP A 169 -16.83 -20.76 11.75
N ARG A 170 -17.05 -22.06 11.62
CA ARG A 170 -17.92 -22.83 12.52
C ARG A 170 -17.30 -24.20 12.84
N ASN A 171 -17.47 -24.64 14.09
CA ASN A 171 -17.34 -26.06 14.46
C ASN A 171 -18.47 -26.88 13.83
N ILE A 172 -18.17 -27.96 13.10
CA ILE A 172 -19.22 -28.81 12.51
C ILE A 172 -19.44 -30.10 13.31
N SER A 173 -18.55 -30.41 14.26
CA SER A 173 -18.65 -31.58 15.13
C SER A 173 -19.75 -31.42 16.19
N SER A 174 -20.26 -32.55 16.71
CA SER A 174 -21.21 -32.55 17.83
C SER A 174 -20.53 -32.25 19.16
N SER A 175 -19.22 -32.51 19.23
CA SER A 175 -18.39 -32.21 20.39
C SER A 175 -17.82 -30.79 20.31
N PRO A 176 -17.66 -30.09 21.45
CA PRO A 176 -16.96 -28.81 21.48
C PRO A 176 -15.51 -28.93 21.00
N ILE A 177 -14.96 -27.86 20.44
CA ILE A 177 -13.53 -27.81 20.06
C ILE A 177 -12.66 -27.78 21.31
N GLU A 178 -11.71 -28.71 21.41
CA GLU A 178 -10.79 -28.81 22.54
C GLU A 178 -9.31 -28.71 22.15
N GLN A 179 -8.98 -28.96 20.88
CA GLN A 179 -7.63 -28.82 20.33
C GLN A 179 -7.66 -28.15 18.96
N ASP A 180 -6.49 -27.73 18.49
CA ASP A 180 -6.29 -27.05 17.21
C ASP A 180 -7.33 -25.93 17.00
N HIS A 181 -7.45 -25.01 17.96
CA HIS A 181 -8.43 -23.91 17.88
C HIS A 181 -8.12 -22.98 16.70
N LEU A 182 -9.10 -22.18 16.26
CA LEU A 182 -8.82 -21.05 15.40
C LEU A 182 -8.48 -19.84 16.29
N ALA A 183 -7.25 -19.34 16.18
CA ALA A 183 -6.85 -18.09 16.78
C ALA A 183 -7.01 -16.94 15.77
N VAL A 184 -7.50 -15.81 16.25
CA VAL A 184 -7.73 -14.57 15.50
C VAL A 184 -7.01 -13.42 16.18
N LEU A 185 -6.42 -12.53 15.39
CA LEU A 185 -5.69 -11.36 15.88
C LEU A 185 -6.61 -10.13 15.93
N ASP A 186 -6.57 -9.38 17.04
CA ASP A 186 -7.22 -8.08 17.14
C ASP A 186 -6.42 -7.02 16.38
N GLU A 187 -6.95 -6.58 15.24
CA GLU A 187 -6.25 -5.72 14.30
C GLU A 187 -5.80 -4.37 14.91
N ARG A 188 -6.45 -3.90 15.98
CA ARG A 188 -6.04 -2.69 16.71
C ARG A 188 -4.65 -2.81 17.34
N SER A 189 -4.15 -4.04 17.48
CA SER A 189 -2.81 -4.33 18.00
C SER A 189 -1.70 -4.27 16.94
N LEU A 190 -2.05 -4.19 15.65
CA LEU A 190 -1.10 -4.13 14.54
C LEU A 190 -0.53 -2.73 14.32
N VAL A 191 0.67 -2.69 13.74
CA VAL A 191 1.30 -1.49 13.18
C VAL A 191 1.18 -1.56 11.65
N LYS A 192 0.29 -0.74 11.08
CA LYS A 192 0.06 -0.65 9.64
C LYS A 192 1.01 0.39 9.01
N PRO A 193 1.60 0.12 7.82
CA PRO A 193 1.57 -1.14 7.05
C PRO A 193 2.67 -2.14 7.47
N ASP A 194 3.52 -1.79 8.43
CA ASP A 194 4.75 -2.53 8.79
C ASP A 194 4.57 -4.02 9.14
N ASP A 195 3.41 -4.40 9.68
CA ASP A 195 3.13 -5.79 10.06
C ASP A 195 2.65 -6.67 8.89
N TYR A 196 2.35 -6.07 7.72
CA TYR A 196 1.71 -6.75 6.60
C TYR A 196 2.74 -7.20 5.58
N VAL A 197 2.95 -8.51 5.48
CA VAL A 197 3.90 -9.12 4.53
C VAL A 197 3.13 -9.70 3.36
N HIS A 198 3.32 -9.17 2.15
CA HIS A 198 2.67 -9.72 0.96
C HIS A 198 3.22 -11.13 0.63
N VAL A 199 2.30 -12.06 0.38
CA VAL A 199 2.60 -13.43 -0.05
C VAL A 199 1.74 -13.77 -1.27
N ASP A 200 2.38 -14.03 -2.40
CA ASP A 200 1.72 -14.58 -3.58
C ASP A 200 1.59 -16.09 -3.43
N LEU A 201 0.36 -16.58 -3.35
CA LEU A 201 0.03 -17.99 -3.45
C LEU A 201 -0.40 -18.32 -4.87
N LYS A 202 0.35 -19.23 -5.50
CA LYS A 202 0.08 -19.71 -6.86
C LYS A 202 -0.55 -21.09 -6.78
N GLY A 203 -1.86 -21.15 -7.01
CA GLY A 203 -2.67 -22.37 -6.97
C GLY A 203 -2.96 -22.94 -8.35
N VAL A 204 -3.75 -24.02 -8.40
CA VAL A 204 -4.23 -24.60 -9.66
C VAL A 204 -5.44 -23.79 -10.13
N GLY A 205 -5.26 -23.00 -11.18
CA GLY A 205 -6.35 -22.19 -11.77
C GLY A 205 -6.72 -20.93 -10.98
N TYR A 206 -5.98 -20.59 -9.93
CA TYR A 206 -6.19 -19.38 -9.15
C TYR A 206 -4.87 -18.85 -8.58
N ASP A 207 -4.79 -17.53 -8.43
CA ASP A 207 -3.71 -16.82 -7.74
C ASP A 207 -4.31 -15.97 -6.62
N VAL A 208 -3.73 -16.04 -5.43
CA VAL A 208 -4.15 -15.23 -4.28
C VAL A 208 -2.97 -14.40 -3.82
N LEU A 209 -3.17 -13.09 -3.67
CA LEU A 209 -2.24 -12.24 -2.92
C LEU A 209 -2.77 -12.10 -1.50
N GLN A 210 -2.10 -12.74 -0.54
CA GLN A 210 -2.42 -12.73 0.88
C GLN A 210 -1.47 -11.83 1.67
N TYR A 211 -1.82 -11.55 2.93
CA TYR A 211 -0.85 -11.09 3.92
C TYR A 211 -0.46 -12.21 4.87
N GLY A 212 0.85 -12.35 5.09
CA GLY A 212 1.45 -12.93 6.27
C GLY A 212 1.78 -11.85 7.32
N LEU A 213 2.05 -12.27 8.56
CA LEU A 213 2.30 -11.35 9.67
C LEU A 213 3.79 -11.22 9.99
N SER A 214 4.30 -9.98 10.07
CA SER A 214 5.70 -9.72 10.39
C SER A 214 6.05 -9.98 11.86
N SER A 215 7.27 -10.43 12.14
CA SER A 215 7.80 -10.53 13.51
C SER A 215 8.16 -9.18 14.14
N ARG A 216 8.24 -8.10 13.35
CA ARG A 216 8.75 -6.78 13.78
C ARG A 216 8.08 -6.25 15.04
N ASN A 217 6.76 -6.36 15.14
CA ASN A 217 5.98 -5.85 16.26
C ASN A 217 5.27 -6.96 17.05
N ALA A 218 5.78 -8.20 17.01
CA ALA A 218 5.12 -9.37 17.61
C ALA A 218 4.74 -9.18 19.09
N GLY A 219 5.56 -8.47 19.87
CA GLY A 219 5.27 -8.16 21.28
C GLY A 219 4.04 -7.27 21.52
N ARG A 220 3.46 -6.66 20.48
CA ARG A 220 2.22 -5.88 20.55
C ARG A 220 0.99 -6.69 20.17
N HIS A 221 1.16 -7.75 19.37
CA HIS A 221 0.06 -8.50 18.77
C HIS A 221 -0.79 -9.17 19.84
N ARG A 222 -2.11 -8.99 19.76
CA ARG A 222 -3.07 -9.60 20.69
C ARG A 222 -3.89 -10.65 19.97
N TRP A 223 -3.66 -11.90 20.36
CA TRP A 223 -4.31 -13.07 19.80
C TRP A 223 -5.42 -13.60 20.71
N PHE A 224 -6.50 -14.04 20.10
CA PHE A 224 -7.71 -14.47 20.78
C PHE A 224 -8.22 -15.79 20.22
N TYR A 225 -8.87 -16.58 21.06
CA TYR A 225 -9.61 -17.77 20.64
C TYR A 225 -10.86 -17.95 21.51
N PHE A 226 -11.76 -18.83 21.06
CA PHE A 226 -13.00 -19.14 21.77
C PHE A 226 -12.97 -20.60 22.25
N PRO A 227 -12.54 -20.89 23.50
CA PRO A 227 -12.46 -22.25 24.00
C PRO A 227 -13.82 -22.95 23.99
N LYS A 228 -13.80 -24.27 23.74
CA LYS A 228 -15.01 -25.12 23.72
C LYS A 228 -16.08 -24.58 22.77
N MET A 229 -15.67 -24.04 21.62
CA MET A 229 -16.61 -23.57 20.60
C MET A 229 -17.50 -24.70 20.12
N VAL A 230 -18.82 -24.50 20.19
CA VAL A 230 -19.82 -25.50 19.80
C VAL A 230 -20.39 -25.19 18.41
N ARG A 231 -21.14 -26.13 17.83
CA ARG A 231 -21.70 -26.00 16.49
C ARG A 231 -22.60 -24.78 16.31
N ASP A 232 -23.35 -24.41 17.34
CA ASP A 232 -24.34 -23.33 17.28
C ASP A 232 -23.71 -21.93 17.37
N GLU A 233 -22.38 -21.84 17.27
CA GLU A 233 -21.61 -20.60 17.30
C GLU A 233 -20.87 -20.43 15.98
N VAL A 234 -20.83 -19.20 15.49
CA VAL A 234 -20.08 -18.83 14.28
C VAL A 234 -19.12 -17.70 14.64
N LEU A 235 -17.84 -17.88 14.31
CA LEU A 235 -16.82 -16.86 14.41
C LEU A 235 -16.76 -16.12 13.08
N LEU A 236 -17.20 -14.87 13.08
CA LEU A 236 -17.12 -13.98 11.94
C LEU A 236 -15.82 -13.18 12.02
N PHE A 237 -15.07 -13.08 10.92
CA PHE A 237 -13.88 -12.24 10.86
C PHE A 237 -13.62 -11.71 9.46
N LYS A 238 -13.20 -10.44 9.38
CA LYS A 238 -12.99 -9.74 8.11
C LYS A 238 -11.66 -10.11 7.48
N GLN A 239 -11.66 -10.28 6.17
CA GLN A 239 -10.45 -10.32 5.34
C GLN A 239 -10.15 -8.95 4.74
N TYR A 240 -11.19 -8.20 4.40
CA TYR A 240 -11.06 -6.82 3.94
C TYR A 240 -12.34 -6.03 4.19
N ASP A 241 -12.19 -4.72 4.35
CA ASP A 241 -13.26 -3.76 4.44
C ASP A 241 -12.88 -2.52 3.66
N SER A 242 -13.71 -2.12 2.70
CA SER A 242 -13.43 -0.95 1.87
C SER A 242 -13.50 0.36 2.65
N ASP A 243 -14.20 0.38 3.79
CA ASP A 243 -14.30 1.56 4.64
C ASP A 243 -13.04 1.73 5.50
N CYS A 244 -12.15 2.62 5.05
CA CYS A 244 -10.91 2.98 5.74
C CYS A 244 -11.12 3.68 7.09
N SER A 245 -12.34 4.13 7.42
CA SER A 245 -12.64 4.73 8.73
C SER A 245 -12.72 3.69 9.86
N LYS A 246 -12.91 2.41 9.51
CA LYS A 246 -12.98 1.30 10.47
C LYS A 246 -11.59 0.91 10.96
N SER A 247 -11.48 0.62 12.25
CA SER A 247 -10.23 0.11 12.83
C SER A 247 -10.04 -1.39 12.56
N GLY A 248 -11.15 -2.14 12.54
CA GLY A 248 -11.26 -3.53 12.15
C GLY A 248 -11.68 -3.72 10.68
N ARG A 249 -10.72 -3.95 9.80
CA ARG A 249 -10.80 -4.18 8.36
C ARG A 249 -10.22 -5.52 7.91
N CYS A 250 -9.30 -6.13 8.65
CA CYS A 250 -8.56 -7.33 8.27
C CYS A 250 -8.13 -8.14 9.50
N CYS A 251 -8.32 -9.46 9.48
CA CYS A 251 -8.04 -10.33 10.62
C CYS A 251 -7.06 -11.45 10.24
N PHE A 252 -5.83 -11.35 10.77
CA PHE A 252 -4.89 -12.46 10.74
C PHE A 252 -5.40 -13.61 11.60
N HIS A 253 -5.26 -14.82 11.09
CA HIS A 253 -5.72 -16.02 11.77
C HIS A 253 -4.78 -17.20 11.52
N THR A 254 -4.84 -18.20 12.40
CA THR A 254 -4.07 -19.45 12.30
C THR A 254 -4.67 -20.53 13.20
N ALA A 255 -4.44 -21.79 12.85
CA ALA A 255 -4.75 -22.91 13.74
C ALA A 255 -3.69 -23.03 14.84
N VAL A 256 -4.14 -23.05 16.10
CA VAL A 256 -3.27 -23.11 17.27
C VAL A 256 -3.49 -24.38 18.08
N ARG A 257 -2.40 -25.10 18.34
CA ARG A 257 -2.43 -26.23 19.26
C ARG A 257 -2.53 -25.73 20.69
N ASP A 258 -3.54 -26.21 21.41
CA ASP A 258 -3.75 -25.95 22.83
C ASP A 258 -2.92 -26.94 23.64
N PRO A 259 -1.86 -26.49 24.34
CA PRO A 259 -1.03 -27.38 25.16
C PRO A 259 -1.78 -27.93 26.38
N THR A 260 -2.97 -27.40 26.69
CA THR A 260 -3.82 -27.86 27.78
C THR A 260 -4.90 -28.85 27.32
N ALA A 261 -4.99 -29.13 26.01
CA ALA A 261 -5.90 -30.12 25.48
C ALA A 261 -5.61 -31.51 26.06
N ARG A 262 -6.67 -32.30 26.29
CA ARG A 262 -6.53 -33.71 26.67
C ARG A 262 -5.89 -34.50 25.53
N ALA A 263 -5.10 -35.51 25.87
CA ALA A 263 -4.37 -36.33 24.90
C ALA A 263 -5.30 -37.11 23.94
N ASP A 264 -6.52 -37.41 24.37
CA ASP A 264 -7.57 -38.10 23.63
C ASP A 264 -8.65 -37.14 23.09
N ALA A 265 -8.35 -35.84 22.97
CA ALA A 265 -9.28 -34.88 22.39
C ALA A 265 -9.60 -35.30 20.95
N PRO A 266 -10.87 -35.25 20.52
CA PRO A 266 -11.20 -35.54 19.13
C PRO A 266 -10.59 -34.46 18.22
N PRO A 267 -10.14 -34.81 17.01
CA PRO A 267 -9.71 -33.81 16.04
C PRO A 267 -10.85 -32.85 15.70
N ARG A 268 -10.52 -31.57 15.59
CA ARG A 268 -11.47 -30.53 15.21
C ARG A 268 -12.01 -30.77 13.80
N GLU A 269 -13.33 -30.76 13.67
CA GLU A 269 -13.99 -30.62 12.38
C GLU A 269 -14.56 -29.21 12.26
N SER A 270 -14.21 -28.49 11.21
CA SER A 270 -14.66 -27.11 11.01
C SER A 270 -14.95 -26.80 9.56
N ILE A 271 -15.79 -25.79 9.34
CA ILE A 271 -16.04 -25.21 8.03
C ILE A 271 -15.79 -23.70 8.07
N GLU A 272 -15.20 -23.19 7.00
CA GLU A 272 -15.10 -21.77 6.70
C GLU A 272 -15.92 -21.45 5.46
N VAL A 273 -16.78 -20.43 5.54
CA VAL A 273 -17.51 -19.88 4.39
C VAL A 273 -16.98 -18.47 4.12
N ARG A 274 -16.64 -18.20 2.87
CA ARG A 274 -16.09 -16.92 2.41
C ARG A 274 -17.12 -16.17 1.59
N ALA A 275 -17.35 -14.90 1.94
CA ALA A 275 -18.37 -14.09 1.32
C ALA A 275 -17.91 -12.66 1.06
N ILE A 276 -18.44 -12.08 -0.02
CA ILE A 276 -18.45 -10.63 -0.25
C ILE A 276 -19.82 -10.10 0.22
N LEU A 277 -19.78 -9.16 1.15
CA LEU A 277 -20.94 -8.43 1.64
C LEU A 277 -21.02 -7.08 0.93
N PHE A 278 -22.23 -6.70 0.55
CA PHE A 278 -22.53 -5.44 -0.11
C PHE A 278 -23.43 -4.60 0.79
N PHE A 279 -23.05 -3.34 0.98
CA PHE A 279 -23.77 -2.36 1.78
C PHE A 279 -24.20 -1.22 0.86
N ALA A 280 -25.23 -1.47 0.04
CA ALA A 280 -25.70 -0.49 -0.94
C ALA A 280 -26.23 0.81 -0.29
N ASN A 281 -26.82 0.68 0.89
CA ASN A 281 -27.37 1.81 1.66
C ASN A 281 -26.36 2.39 2.67
N HIS A 282 -25.05 2.27 2.39
CA HIS A 282 -24.02 2.78 3.29
C HIS A 282 -24.14 4.30 3.45
N GLU A 283 -24.36 4.76 4.68
CA GLU A 283 -24.38 6.17 5.05
C GLU A 283 -22.93 6.69 5.10
N GLY A 284 -22.40 7.09 3.95
CA GLY A 284 -21.01 7.53 3.81
C GLY A 284 -20.60 7.72 2.35
N PRO A 285 -19.36 8.17 2.08
CA PRO A 285 -18.85 8.17 0.72
C PRO A 285 -18.81 6.74 0.16
N ASN A 286 -18.93 6.60 -1.16
CA ASN A 286 -18.66 5.33 -1.81
C ASN A 286 -17.20 4.93 -1.56
N THR A 287 -17.01 3.75 -1.00
CA THR A 287 -15.70 3.13 -0.74
C THR A 287 -15.46 1.92 -1.64
N CYS A 288 -16.45 1.46 -2.39
CA CYS A 288 -16.27 0.41 -3.37
C CYS A 288 -15.30 0.85 -4.49
N PRO A 289 -14.47 -0.07 -5.02
CA PRO A 289 -13.59 0.22 -6.14
C PRO A 289 -14.36 0.73 -7.35
N VAL A 290 -13.74 1.61 -8.13
CA VAL A 290 -14.30 2.03 -9.42
C VAL A 290 -14.30 0.83 -10.35
N LEU A 291 -15.46 0.54 -10.94
CA LEU A 291 -15.56 -0.44 -12.02
C LEU A 291 -15.02 0.17 -13.30
N PRO A 292 -14.23 -0.57 -14.10
CA PRO A 292 -13.90 -0.14 -15.45
C PRO A 292 -15.21 0.20 -16.19
N ALA A 293 -15.24 1.33 -16.90
CA ALA A 293 -16.33 1.65 -17.79
C ALA A 293 -16.52 0.48 -18.79
N GLU A 294 -17.78 0.12 -19.08
CA GLU A 294 -18.08 -0.90 -20.08
C GLU A 294 -17.37 -0.56 -21.40
N GLU A 295 -16.65 -1.52 -21.97
CA GLU A 295 -16.04 -1.36 -23.29
C GLU A 295 -17.14 -1.09 -24.32
N GLY A 296 -17.33 0.18 -24.70
CA GLY A 296 -18.31 0.59 -25.70
C GLY A 296 -19.17 1.80 -25.34
N ALA A 297 -19.12 2.32 -24.10
CA ALA A 297 -19.75 3.59 -23.79
C ALA A 297 -18.84 4.76 -24.23
N THR A 298 -19.04 5.24 -25.46
CA THR A 298 -18.57 6.58 -25.84
C THR A 298 -19.51 7.58 -25.17
N ASP A 299 -19.14 8.04 -23.97
CA ASP A 299 -19.77 9.20 -23.37
C ASP A 299 -19.20 10.44 -24.06
N ASP A 300 -20.06 11.22 -24.73
CA ASP A 300 -19.73 12.44 -25.48
C ASP A 300 -19.38 13.62 -24.54
N GLY A 301 -18.82 13.30 -23.36
CA GLY A 301 -18.49 14.23 -22.28
C GLY A 301 -17.15 13.93 -21.61
N CYS A 302 -16.69 14.87 -20.79
CA CYS A 302 -15.48 14.73 -19.98
C CYS A 302 -15.78 13.95 -18.69
N ASP A 303 -15.30 12.71 -18.59
CA ASP A 303 -15.31 11.91 -17.36
C ASP A 303 -14.21 12.44 -16.40
N GLU A 304 -14.60 13.35 -15.51
CA GLU A 304 -13.69 14.01 -14.57
C GLU A 304 -13.01 13.03 -13.59
N ALA A 305 -13.64 11.89 -13.26
CA ALA A 305 -13.05 10.88 -12.38
C ALA A 305 -11.94 10.12 -13.12
N ARG A 306 -12.24 9.67 -14.34
CA ARG A 306 -11.26 9.01 -15.21
C ARG A 306 -10.13 9.97 -15.60
N ALA A 307 -10.42 11.24 -15.79
CA ALA A 307 -9.40 12.26 -16.02
C ALA A 307 -8.44 12.40 -14.82
N ARG A 308 -8.94 12.37 -13.58
CA ARG A 308 -8.09 12.43 -12.36
C ARG A 308 -7.23 11.19 -12.17
N GLU A 309 -7.79 10.01 -12.41
CA GLU A 309 -7.03 8.77 -12.37
C GLU A 309 -5.95 8.73 -13.46
N GLY A 310 -6.35 9.08 -14.69
CA GLY A 310 -5.45 9.22 -15.83
C GLY A 310 -4.33 10.22 -15.56
N ALA A 311 -4.62 11.37 -14.94
CA ALA A 311 -3.63 12.37 -14.55
C ALA A 311 -2.59 11.82 -13.56
N THR A 312 -3.02 11.01 -12.60
CA THR A 312 -2.12 10.37 -11.63
C THR A 312 -1.20 9.36 -12.32
N LYS A 313 -1.75 8.55 -13.24
CA LYS A 313 -0.98 7.57 -14.03
C LYS A 313 -0.03 8.26 -15.01
N LEU A 314 -0.45 9.36 -15.64
CA LEU A 314 0.39 10.20 -16.50
C LEU A 314 1.60 10.75 -15.73
N ALA A 315 1.38 11.28 -14.52
CA ALA A 315 2.48 11.74 -13.68
C ALA A 315 3.45 10.61 -13.34
N GLY A 316 2.94 9.42 -12.97
CA GLY A 316 3.75 8.23 -12.74
C GLY A 316 4.55 7.77 -13.97
N ALA A 317 3.94 7.82 -15.15
CA ALA A 317 4.60 7.50 -16.41
C ALA A 317 5.75 8.47 -16.72
N CYS A 318 5.53 9.78 -16.52
CA CYS A 318 6.59 10.79 -16.65
C CYS A 318 7.74 10.53 -15.67
N THR A 319 7.45 10.21 -14.40
CA THR A 319 8.47 9.86 -13.41
C THR A 319 9.24 8.59 -13.80
N PHE A 320 8.56 7.58 -14.34
CA PHE A 320 9.19 6.35 -14.82
C PHE A 320 10.13 6.60 -16.01
N VAL A 321 9.64 7.30 -17.05
CA VAL A 321 10.43 7.69 -18.22
C VAL A 321 11.64 8.50 -17.79
N LYS A 322 11.45 9.47 -16.89
CA LYS A 322 12.55 10.24 -16.33
C LYS A 322 13.57 9.33 -15.67
N SER A 323 13.15 8.39 -14.84
CA SER A 323 14.06 7.56 -14.03
C SER A 323 14.78 6.46 -14.82
N ASN A 324 14.37 6.19 -16.07
CA ASN A 324 14.95 5.16 -16.92
C ASN A 324 15.65 5.74 -18.16
N ALA A 325 16.98 5.59 -18.24
CA ALA A 325 17.78 6.19 -19.31
C ALA A 325 17.38 5.75 -20.73
N MET A 326 16.94 4.50 -20.91
CA MET A 326 16.53 3.97 -22.22
C MET A 326 15.22 4.63 -22.68
N TYR A 327 14.21 4.65 -21.81
CA TYR A 327 12.92 5.28 -22.14
C TYR A 327 13.04 6.80 -22.25
N ARG A 328 13.88 7.44 -21.43
CA ARG A 328 14.21 8.86 -21.56
C ARG A 328 14.75 9.18 -22.95
N ALA A 329 15.74 8.43 -23.43
CA ALA A 329 16.32 8.64 -24.75
C ALA A 329 15.30 8.40 -25.88
N MET A 330 14.42 7.40 -25.71
CA MET A 330 13.34 7.12 -26.66
C MET A 330 12.34 8.28 -26.75
N VAL A 331 11.89 8.80 -25.61
CA VAL A 331 10.94 9.92 -25.54
C VAL A 331 11.58 11.20 -26.07
N GLN A 332 12.83 11.49 -25.70
CA GLN A 332 13.60 12.60 -26.27
C GLN A 332 13.72 12.50 -27.80
N LYS A 333 13.90 11.29 -28.36
CA LYS A 333 14.00 11.11 -29.80
C LYS A 333 12.69 11.38 -30.53
N HIS A 334 11.55 10.92 -29.99
CA HIS A 334 10.27 10.94 -30.70
C HIS A 334 9.40 12.18 -30.40
N MET A 335 9.57 12.81 -29.24
CA MET A 335 8.69 13.89 -28.78
C MET A 335 9.42 15.23 -28.60
N LYS A 336 10.64 15.38 -29.14
CA LYS A 336 11.41 16.64 -29.06
C LYS A 336 10.70 17.80 -29.75
N ALA A 337 10.14 17.57 -30.93
CA ALA A 337 9.43 18.61 -31.68
C ALA A 337 8.15 19.06 -30.94
N ASP A 338 7.42 18.13 -30.32
CA ASP A 338 6.25 18.44 -29.50
C ASP A 338 6.65 19.29 -28.28
N TYR A 339 7.76 18.95 -27.61
CA TYR A 339 8.28 19.72 -26.49
C TYR A 339 8.75 21.13 -26.91
N GLU A 340 9.46 21.26 -28.02
CA GLU A 340 9.96 22.57 -28.51
C GLU A 340 8.82 23.51 -28.94
N THR A 341 7.68 22.96 -29.38
CA THR A 341 6.54 23.75 -29.86
C THR A 341 5.49 24.03 -28.79
N GLY A 342 5.26 23.11 -27.85
CA GLY A 342 4.19 23.22 -26.85
C GLY A 342 4.59 22.88 -25.42
N GLY A 343 5.90 22.76 -25.14
CA GLY A 343 6.45 22.53 -23.81
C GLY A 343 6.03 21.19 -23.20
N ALA A 344 6.13 21.09 -21.87
CA ALA A 344 5.79 19.87 -21.16
C ALA A 344 4.33 19.41 -21.35
N LEU A 345 3.38 20.35 -21.50
CA LEU A 345 1.97 20.01 -21.71
C LEU A 345 1.75 19.24 -23.02
N ALA A 346 2.43 19.63 -24.10
CA ALA A 346 2.31 18.92 -25.38
C ALA A 346 2.79 17.47 -25.29
N VAL A 347 3.87 17.22 -24.55
CA VAL A 347 4.38 15.85 -24.30
C VAL A 347 3.40 15.06 -23.43
N ILE A 348 2.84 15.69 -22.38
CA ILE A 348 1.86 15.03 -21.50
C ILE A 348 0.59 14.65 -22.29
N ARG A 349 0.12 15.50 -23.21
CA ARG A 349 -1.00 15.18 -24.11
C ARG A 349 -0.70 13.96 -24.99
N LYS A 350 0.53 13.83 -25.51
CA LYS A 350 0.95 12.64 -26.26
C LYS A 350 0.94 11.36 -25.43
N PHE A 351 1.27 11.44 -24.15
CA PHE A 351 1.07 10.29 -23.26
C PHE A 351 -0.41 10.03 -22.98
N ALA A 352 -1.24 11.06 -22.88
CA ALA A 352 -2.68 10.93 -22.65
C ALA A 352 -3.43 10.24 -23.79
N ASP A 353 -2.88 10.24 -25.01
CA ASP A 353 -3.40 9.46 -26.15
C ASP A 353 -3.47 7.95 -25.80
N ASP A 354 -2.52 7.48 -24.98
CA ASP A 354 -2.47 6.13 -24.39
C ASP A 354 -2.65 5.02 -25.43
N GLU A 355 -1.89 5.07 -26.53
CA GLU A 355 -2.02 4.11 -27.65
C GLU A 355 -1.94 2.64 -27.19
N GLN A 356 -1.17 2.37 -26.14
CA GLN A 356 -0.96 1.04 -25.57
C GLN A 356 -2.02 0.65 -24.52
N GLY A 357 -2.84 1.59 -24.04
CA GLY A 357 -3.91 1.31 -23.06
C GLY A 357 -3.43 1.11 -21.62
N THR A 358 -2.20 1.48 -21.31
CA THR A 358 -1.58 1.27 -20.00
C THR A 358 -1.95 2.34 -18.98
N LEU A 359 -2.44 3.49 -19.45
CA LEU A 359 -2.83 4.62 -18.59
C LEU A 359 -4.34 4.66 -18.33
N GLY A 360 -5.12 3.77 -18.94
CA GLY A 360 -6.57 3.73 -18.82
C GLY A 360 -7.27 4.85 -19.60
N LEU A 361 -6.55 5.54 -20.48
CA LEU A 361 -7.04 6.66 -21.29
C LEU A 361 -7.27 6.27 -22.76
N LYS A 362 -6.82 5.10 -23.23
CA LYS A 362 -6.98 4.68 -24.63
C LYS A 362 -8.40 4.84 -25.18
N SER A 363 -9.38 4.32 -24.44
CA SER A 363 -10.80 4.38 -24.77
C SER A 363 -11.54 5.58 -24.15
N ALA A 364 -10.82 6.57 -23.62
CA ALA A 364 -11.44 7.79 -23.09
C ALA A 364 -11.79 8.78 -24.22
N SER A 365 -12.80 9.62 -24.01
CA SER A 365 -13.15 10.73 -24.93
C SER A 365 -11.99 11.72 -25.05
N ALA A 366 -11.96 12.49 -26.14
CA ALA A 366 -10.91 13.47 -26.37
C ALA A 366 -10.87 14.52 -25.24
N GLU A 367 -12.04 14.92 -24.75
CA GLU A 367 -12.25 15.84 -23.64
C GLU A 367 -11.67 15.27 -22.33
N THR A 368 -11.89 13.98 -22.07
CA THR A 368 -11.35 13.31 -20.88
C THR A 368 -9.82 13.20 -20.93
N LYS A 369 -9.25 12.88 -22.10
CA LYS A 369 -7.78 12.81 -22.29
C LYS A 369 -7.16 14.19 -22.10
N GLU A 370 -7.75 15.21 -22.70
CA GLU A 370 -7.32 16.60 -22.55
C GLU A 370 -7.37 17.05 -21.09
N ARG A 371 -8.48 16.75 -20.40
CA ARG A 371 -8.64 17.06 -18.98
C ARG A 371 -7.62 16.35 -18.10
N ALA A 372 -7.30 15.10 -18.40
CA ALA A 372 -6.27 14.34 -17.67
C ALA A 372 -4.89 14.98 -17.85
N ALA A 373 -4.55 15.41 -19.07
CA ALA A 373 -3.31 16.10 -19.35
C ALA A 373 -3.21 17.45 -18.63
N GLU A 374 -4.28 18.25 -18.63
CA GLU A 374 -4.36 19.52 -17.89
C GLU A 374 -4.20 19.33 -16.37
N LEU A 375 -4.87 18.32 -15.79
CA LEU A 375 -4.78 18.02 -14.36
C LEU A 375 -3.36 17.57 -13.98
N ALA A 376 -2.75 16.71 -14.78
CA ALA A 376 -1.36 16.26 -14.56
C ALA A 376 -0.37 17.43 -14.66
N PHE A 377 -0.59 18.33 -15.63
CA PHE A 377 0.22 19.52 -15.82
C PHE A 377 0.04 20.54 -14.69
N GLY A 378 -1.21 20.79 -14.26
CA GLY A 378 -1.56 21.71 -13.18
C GLY A 378 -1.06 21.25 -11.81
N ALA A 379 -0.94 19.94 -11.59
CA ALA A 379 -0.31 19.37 -10.39
C ALA A 379 1.22 19.58 -10.35
N GLY A 380 1.83 20.02 -11.46
CA GLY A 380 3.24 20.42 -11.55
C GLY A 380 4.27 19.30 -11.51
N LEU A 381 3.93 18.13 -10.98
CA LEU A 381 4.84 16.99 -10.89
C LEU A 381 5.22 16.42 -12.26
N ALA A 382 4.23 16.19 -13.12
CA ALA A 382 4.45 15.71 -14.48
C ALA A 382 5.22 16.74 -15.31
N THR A 383 4.90 18.02 -15.16
CA THR A 383 5.58 19.15 -15.81
C THR A 383 7.06 19.17 -15.48
N ARG A 384 7.42 19.17 -14.19
CA ARG A 384 8.81 19.15 -13.74
C ARG A 384 9.57 17.93 -14.28
N ASP A 385 8.94 16.77 -14.26
CA ASP A 385 9.59 15.53 -14.70
C ASP A 385 9.82 15.53 -16.21
N VAL A 386 8.89 16.08 -17.01
CA VAL A 386 9.06 16.27 -18.45
C VAL A 386 10.13 17.33 -18.75
N ASP A 387 10.14 18.45 -18.04
CA ASP A 387 11.20 19.46 -18.20
C ASP A 387 12.58 18.86 -17.86
N GLU A 388 12.69 18.03 -16.82
CA GLU A 388 13.93 17.31 -16.49
C GLU A 388 14.32 16.26 -17.54
N ILE A 389 13.34 15.66 -18.24
CA ILE A 389 13.61 14.75 -19.36
C ILE A 389 14.29 15.51 -20.51
N PHE A 390 13.82 16.71 -20.88
CA PHE A 390 14.33 17.41 -22.08
C PHE A 390 15.43 18.45 -21.80
N CYS A 391 15.38 19.13 -20.66
CA CYS A 391 16.32 20.19 -20.29
C CYS A 391 17.38 19.74 -19.26
N GLY A 392 17.22 18.55 -18.67
CA GLY A 392 18.08 18.06 -17.59
C GLY A 392 17.75 18.70 -16.23
N PRO A 393 18.43 18.28 -15.14
CA PRO A 393 18.21 18.85 -13.82
C PRO A 393 18.55 20.34 -13.82
N SER A 394 17.72 21.15 -13.16
CA SER A 394 17.96 22.59 -13.08
C SER A 394 19.33 22.89 -12.44
N ALA A 395 19.94 24.02 -12.79
CA ALA A 395 21.23 24.44 -12.23
C ALA A 395 21.22 24.47 -10.69
N ALA A 396 20.06 24.75 -10.07
CA ALA A 396 19.88 24.71 -8.62
C ALA A 396 19.94 23.29 -8.03
N VAL A 397 19.41 22.28 -8.73
CA VAL A 397 19.46 20.87 -8.30
C VAL A 397 20.87 20.29 -8.48
N LEU A 398 21.54 20.61 -9.59
CA LEU A 398 22.96 20.26 -9.79
C LEU A 398 23.85 20.91 -8.71
N PHE A 399 23.55 22.16 -8.33
CA PHE A 399 24.21 22.84 -7.23
C PHE A 399 23.98 22.12 -5.89
N LEU A 400 22.74 21.75 -5.55
CA LEU A 400 22.42 21.01 -4.31
C LEU A 400 23.03 19.59 -4.25
N GLN A 401 23.08 18.89 -5.37
CA GLN A 401 23.72 17.57 -5.44
C GLN A 401 25.25 17.67 -5.31
N SER A 402 25.87 18.70 -5.88
CA SER A 402 27.30 18.96 -5.65
C SER A 402 27.61 19.37 -4.21
N LEU A 403 26.67 20.05 -3.53
CA LEU A 403 26.75 20.35 -2.10
C LEU A 403 26.64 19.09 -1.21
N GLN A 404 25.82 18.09 -1.59
CA GLN A 404 25.71 16.84 -0.82
C GLN A 404 26.94 15.93 -0.93
N GLN A 405 27.64 15.95 -2.08
CA GLN A 405 28.82 15.11 -2.29
C GLN A 405 30.11 15.73 -1.74
N SER A 406 30.12 17.05 -1.48
CA SER A 406 31.27 17.74 -0.91
C SER A 406 31.17 17.82 0.62
N ARG A 407 32.08 17.14 1.32
CA ARG A 407 32.26 17.29 2.79
C ARG A 407 32.49 18.75 3.21
N LEU A 408 33.03 19.58 2.32
CA LEU A 408 33.26 21.01 2.55
C LEU A 408 31.94 21.81 2.54
N ALA A 409 30.99 21.43 1.68
CA ALA A 409 29.71 22.09 1.53
C ALA A 409 28.75 21.78 2.69
N ALA A 410 28.77 20.54 3.20
CA ALA A 410 28.05 20.17 4.43
C ALA A 410 28.55 20.99 5.65
N ALA A 411 29.86 21.26 5.74
CA ALA A 411 30.43 22.12 6.77
C ALA A 411 29.98 23.58 6.63
N MET A 412 29.92 24.12 5.40
CA MET A 412 29.41 25.47 5.16
C MET A 412 27.91 25.62 5.43
N ALA A 413 27.10 24.60 5.10
CA ALA A 413 25.68 24.58 5.44
C ALA A 413 25.46 24.51 6.96
N GLY A 414 26.27 23.73 7.68
CA GLY A 414 26.30 23.71 9.14
C GLY A 414 26.62 25.08 9.76
N CYS A 415 27.60 25.80 9.20
CA CYS A 415 27.93 27.16 9.61
C CYS A 415 26.81 28.17 9.29
N ALA A 416 26.14 28.05 8.15
CA ALA A 416 25.03 28.93 7.76
C ALA A 416 23.77 28.71 8.63
N ILE A 417 23.46 27.45 8.95
CA ILE A 417 22.37 27.09 9.88
C ILE A 417 22.73 27.54 11.31
N GLY A 418 23.98 27.37 11.73
CA GLY A 418 24.49 27.90 13.00
C GLY A 418 24.37 29.43 13.09
N ALA A 419 24.65 30.15 12.01
CA ALA A 419 24.48 31.61 11.94
C ALA A 419 23.00 32.05 11.91
N LEU A 420 22.10 31.27 11.32
CA LEU A 420 20.64 31.51 11.35
C LEU A 420 20.03 31.27 12.73
N VAL A 421 20.51 30.25 13.45
CA VAL A 421 20.12 29.97 14.84
C VAL A 421 20.69 31.02 15.80
N ALA A 422 21.94 31.46 15.59
CA ALA A 422 22.55 32.56 16.36
C ALA A 422 21.92 33.93 16.02
N GLY A 423 21.50 34.15 14.77
CA GLY A 423 20.83 35.38 14.32
C GLY A 423 19.42 35.56 14.90
N ARG A 424 18.73 34.48 15.29
CA ARG A 424 17.49 34.56 16.08
C ARG A 424 17.74 34.98 17.54
N ALA A 425 18.97 34.87 18.04
CA ALA A 425 19.35 35.23 19.40
C ALA A 425 19.97 36.62 19.55
N ALA A 426 20.32 37.32 18.47
CA ALA A 426 21.03 38.59 18.52
C ALA A 426 20.28 39.72 17.80
N HIS A 427 19.38 40.40 18.51
CA HIS A 427 18.98 41.77 18.19
C HIS A 427 20.10 42.73 18.60
N SER A 428 21.16 42.87 17.79
CA SER A 428 22.06 44.02 17.89
C SER A 428 22.69 44.38 16.54
N ASN A 429 22.74 45.69 16.29
CA ASN A 429 23.09 46.35 15.03
C ASN A 429 24.59 46.21 14.69
N THR A 430 24.99 45.08 14.09
CA THR A 430 26.36 44.95 13.54
C THR A 430 26.34 44.32 12.15
N ARG A 431 26.81 45.08 11.13
CA ARG A 431 27.03 44.57 9.77
C ARG A 431 28.32 43.76 9.75
N HIS A 432 28.22 42.44 9.60
CA HIS A 432 29.37 41.57 9.40
C HIS A 432 29.48 41.15 7.92
N ILE A 433 30.66 41.35 7.34
CA ILE A 433 31.07 40.80 6.04
C ILE A 433 31.99 39.62 6.35
N TYR A 434 31.66 38.44 5.82
CA TYR A 434 32.49 37.25 5.96
C TYR A 434 33.21 36.93 4.65
N ALA A 435 34.52 36.75 4.70
CA ALA A 435 35.34 36.25 3.60
C ALA A 435 35.86 34.87 3.97
N VAL A 436 35.60 33.86 3.13
CA VAL A 436 36.10 32.49 3.32
C VAL A 436 37.17 32.22 2.27
N ARG A 437 38.36 31.81 2.70
CA ARG A 437 39.49 31.44 1.83
C ARG A 437 39.50 29.93 1.65
N LEU A 438 39.43 29.44 0.42
CA LEU A 438 39.44 28.01 0.09
C LEU A 438 40.78 27.63 -0.56
N LEU A 439 41.39 26.53 -0.09
CA LEU A 439 42.59 25.91 -0.66
C LEU A 439 42.18 24.63 -1.38
N GLY A 440 42.31 24.60 -2.71
CA GLY A 440 42.08 23.41 -3.55
C GLY A 440 43.40 22.76 -4.00
N ILE A 441 43.41 21.43 -4.13
CA ILE A 441 44.60 20.60 -4.43
C ILE A 441 45.07 20.70 -5.90
N SER A 442 44.42 21.50 -6.76
CA SER A 442 44.79 21.65 -8.18
C SER A 442 44.96 23.09 -8.68
N GLY A 443 45.28 24.05 -7.80
CA GLY A 443 45.91 25.31 -8.22
C GLY A 443 45.02 26.40 -8.84
N GLU A 444 43.69 26.31 -8.79
CA GLU A 444 42.81 27.42 -9.18
C GLU A 444 42.05 27.99 -7.96
N TYR A 445 42.08 29.32 -7.80
CA TYR A 445 41.43 30.04 -6.70
C TYR A 445 40.07 30.56 -7.15
N ALA A 446 38.99 30.18 -6.45
CA ALA A 446 37.69 30.82 -6.59
C ALA A 446 37.34 31.57 -5.29
N VAL A 447 37.05 32.86 -5.38
CA VAL A 447 36.57 33.69 -4.26
C VAL A 447 35.10 34.01 -4.51
N MET A 448 34.22 33.58 -3.60
CA MET A 448 32.78 33.87 -3.66
C MET A 448 32.43 34.96 -2.64
N VAL A 449 31.86 36.08 -3.11
CA VAL A 449 31.35 37.16 -2.26
C VAL A 449 29.82 37.15 -2.34
N MET A 450 29.13 36.91 -1.22
CA MET A 450 27.67 37.02 -1.14
C MET A 450 27.25 38.38 -0.60
N ARG A 451 26.37 39.09 -1.32
CA ARG A 451 25.64 40.27 -0.82
C ARG A 451 24.16 39.88 -0.69
N ILE A 452 23.66 39.78 0.54
CA ILE A 452 22.23 39.49 0.79
C ILE A 452 21.46 40.81 0.70
N GLY A 453 20.69 40.98 -0.37
CA GLY A 453 19.89 42.17 -0.63
C GLY A 453 18.49 42.07 -0.04
N TYR A 454 18.14 43.04 0.82
CA TYR A 454 16.77 43.56 0.87
C TYR A 454 16.78 44.88 0.11
N GLN A 455 15.90 45.02 -0.89
CA GLN A 455 15.70 46.28 -1.62
C GLN A 455 15.05 47.31 -0.69
N ILE A 456 15.66 48.49 -0.54
CA ILE A 456 14.96 49.73 -0.19
C ILE A 456 15.47 50.79 -1.15
N ALA A 457 14.57 51.33 -1.97
CA ALA A 457 14.82 52.43 -2.88
C ALA A 457 15.14 53.70 -2.12
N LEU A 458 16.20 54.44 -2.49
CA LEU A 458 16.32 55.88 -2.26
C LEU A 458 17.21 56.50 -3.35
N SER A 459 16.61 57.26 -4.27
CA SER A 459 17.32 58.39 -4.89
C SER A 459 17.70 59.38 -3.78
N PRO A 460 18.81 60.13 -3.92
CA PRO A 460 19.41 60.87 -2.81
C PRO A 460 18.73 62.23 -2.64
N PRO A 461 18.47 62.65 -1.39
CA PRO A 461 18.48 64.07 -1.05
C PRO A 461 19.71 64.36 -0.18
N ASP A 462 20.52 65.25 -0.71
CA ASP A 462 21.42 66.18 -0.02
C ASP A 462 22.61 65.64 0.78
N GLY A 463 23.76 65.72 0.12
CA GLY A 463 24.92 66.40 0.72
C GLY A 463 25.74 65.62 1.73
N ALA A 464 26.41 64.55 1.30
CA ALA A 464 27.76 64.21 1.76
C ALA A 464 28.36 63.11 0.87
N GLU A 465 29.37 63.44 0.07
CA GLU A 465 30.23 62.46 -0.57
C GLU A 465 31.08 61.76 0.50
N ALA A 466 30.68 60.55 0.91
CA ALA A 466 31.58 59.64 1.60
C ALA A 466 31.94 58.50 0.65
N ARG A 467 33.10 58.62 -0.02
CA ARG A 467 33.71 57.47 -0.70
C ARG A 467 34.32 56.55 0.36
N PRO A 468 34.09 55.22 0.32
CA PRO A 468 34.74 54.30 1.24
C PRO A 468 36.26 54.31 1.05
N ASP A 469 37.03 54.26 2.13
CA ASP A 469 38.48 54.07 2.07
C ASP A 469 38.80 52.59 1.79
N TRP A 470 39.49 52.37 0.67
CA TRP A 470 39.85 51.05 0.14
C TRP A 470 41.32 50.68 0.41
N SER A 471 42.01 51.46 1.24
CA SER A 471 43.43 51.27 1.56
C SER A 471 43.76 49.90 2.16
N ALA A 472 42.79 49.20 2.76
CA ALA A 472 42.95 47.89 3.38
C ALA A 472 42.82 46.67 2.42
N LEU A 473 42.56 46.87 1.12
CA LEU A 473 42.51 45.78 0.15
C LEU A 473 43.91 45.39 -0.33
N SER A 474 44.15 44.08 -0.45
CA SER A 474 45.42 43.54 -0.97
C SER A 474 45.64 43.89 -2.45
N ASP A 475 46.90 43.91 -2.86
CA ASP A 475 47.32 44.36 -4.20
C ASP A 475 46.61 43.59 -5.35
N VAL A 476 46.32 42.30 -5.12
CA VAL A 476 45.57 41.43 -6.05
C VAL A 476 44.15 41.96 -6.34
N TRP A 477 43.49 42.57 -5.35
CA TRP A 477 42.15 43.16 -5.53
C TRP A 477 42.18 44.45 -6.36
N ARG A 478 43.24 45.26 -6.21
CA ARG A 478 43.39 46.52 -6.97
C ARG A 478 43.73 46.27 -8.44
N GLU A 479 44.56 45.27 -8.73
CA GLU A 479 45.03 45.02 -10.11
C GLU A 479 44.04 44.21 -10.97
N HIS A 480 43.21 43.34 -10.38
CA HIS A 480 42.43 42.38 -11.18
C HIS A 480 40.92 42.51 -11.05
N VAL A 481 40.41 43.07 -9.94
CA VAL A 481 38.96 43.14 -9.68
C VAL A 481 38.42 44.56 -9.91
N LEU A 482 39.14 45.58 -9.43
CA LEU A 482 38.73 46.99 -9.60
C LEU A 482 38.60 47.46 -11.07
N PRO A 483 39.48 47.08 -12.01
CA PRO A 483 39.35 47.51 -13.41
C PRO A 483 38.10 46.99 -14.12
N HIS A 484 37.53 45.86 -13.65
CA HIS A 484 36.31 45.28 -14.21
C HIS A 484 35.04 45.69 -13.45
N ALA A 485 35.16 46.14 -12.21
CA ALA A 485 34.03 46.63 -11.42
C ALA A 485 33.63 48.09 -11.76
N VAL A 486 34.51 48.88 -12.38
CA VAL A 486 34.23 50.28 -12.77
C VAL A 486 33.62 50.39 -14.20
N ALA A 487 33.44 49.28 -14.91
CA ALA A 487 32.91 49.26 -16.28
C ALA A 487 31.45 48.78 -16.43
N ARG A 488 30.66 48.72 -15.35
CA ARG A 488 29.21 48.48 -15.41
C ARG A 488 28.42 49.37 -14.48
#